data_AF-A0A4Q6I8M4-F1
#
_entry.id   AF-A0A4Q6I8M4-F1
#
_cell.length_a   1.000
_cell.length_b   1.000
_cell.length_c   1.000
_cell.angle_alpha   90.00
_cell.angle_beta   90.00
_cell.angle_gamma   90.00
#
_symmetry.space_group_name_H-M   'P 1'
#
loop_
_entity.id
_entity.type
_entity.pdbx_description
1 polymer ?
#
loop_
_entity_poly.entity_id
_entity_poly.type
_entity_poly.pdbx_seq_one_letter_code
_entity_poly.pdbx_strand_id
1 'polypeptide(L)'
;MSGIDQWGGSEHKLARRLLASLRPGMLLLADRDFAGHELWGLVEATGCHLAWRIKKNLVLPPLWVLPDGSYVSILPTPAEGQRLARRSVSSRANRQLRIWPS
;
A
#
# COMPACT_ATOMS: atom_id res chain seq x y z
N MET A 1 12.59 -22.58 -21.54
CA MET A 1 11.35 -22.56 -20.73
C MET A 1 11.68 -23.32 -19.45
N SER A 2 11.50 -22.88 -18.22
CA SER A 2 10.89 -21.71 -17.56
C SER A 2 11.30 -21.87 -16.09
N GLY A 3 11.76 -20.82 -15.41
CA GLY A 3 12.27 -20.95 -14.04
C GLY A 3 12.19 -19.66 -13.23
N ILE A 4 11.17 -18.83 -13.48
CA ILE A 4 10.98 -17.53 -12.82
C ILE A 4 9.57 -17.49 -12.23
N ASP A 5 9.21 -18.41 -11.32
CA ASP A 5 7.86 -18.40 -10.71
C ASP A 5 7.81 -18.64 -9.19
N GLN A 6 8.94 -18.84 -8.49
CA GLN A 6 8.90 -19.25 -7.05
C GLN A 6 9.35 -18.21 -6.01
N TRP A 7 9.53 -16.94 -6.39
CA TRP A 7 10.06 -15.90 -5.47
C TRP A 7 9.03 -15.39 -4.45
N GLY A 8 7.74 -15.35 -4.79
CA GLY A 8 6.73 -14.72 -3.93
C GLY A 8 6.46 -15.44 -2.60
N GLY A 9 6.70 -16.76 -2.52
CA GLY A 9 6.42 -17.55 -1.32
C GLY A 9 7.50 -17.50 -0.23
N SER A 10 8.76 -17.30 -0.61
CA SER A 10 9.90 -17.25 0.33
C SER A 10 10.00 -15.90 1.03
N GLU A 11 9.74 -14.81 0.33
CA GLU A 11 9.81 -13.44 0.84
C GLU A 11 8.78 -13.17 1.94
N HIS A 12 7.54 -13.64 1.77
CA HIS A 12 6.51 -13.56 2.81
C HIS A 12 6.85 -14.38 4.06
N LYS A 13 7.48 -15.54 3.90
CA LYS A 13 7.98 -16.33 5.04
C LYS A 13 9.13 -15.62 5.75
N LEU A 14 10.01 -14.95 5.01
CA LEU A 14 11.10 -14.17 5.57
C LEU A 14 10.59 -12.94 6.33
N ALA A 15 9.62 -12.21 5.76
CA ALA A 15 8.98 -11.08 6.42
C ALA A 15 8.38 -11.46 7.78
N ARG A 16 7.68 -12.60 7.84
CA ARG A 16 7.09 -13.09 9.10
C ARG A 16 8.15 -13.47 10.14
N ARG A 17 9.33 -13.94 9.72
CA ARG A 17 10.45 -14.19 10.64
C ARG A 17 11.03 -12.88 11.20
N LEU A 18 11.05 -11.82 10.40
CA LEU A 18 11.52 -10.50 10.83
C LEU A 18 10.67 -9.95 11.98
N LEU A 19 9.36 -10.22 12.00
CA LEU A 19 8.44 -9.76 13.05
C LEU A 19 8.93 -10.10 14.46
N ALA A 20 9.51 -11.28 14.65
CA ALA A 20 10.03 -11.72 15.94
C ALA A 20 11.23 -10.89 16.46
N SER A 21 11.89 -10.15 15.58
CA SER A 21 13.02 -9.27 15.93
C SER A 21 12.64 -7.80 16.09
N LEU A 22 11.42 -7.42 15.71
CA LEU A 22 10.96 -6.04 15.81
C LEU A 22 10.68 -5.67 17.26
N ARG A 23 11.02 -4.44 17.61
CA ARG A 23 10.84 -3.88 18.96
C ARG A 23 10.20 -2.49 18.88
N PRO A 24 9.52 -2.05 19.94
CA PRO A 24 9.03 -0.68 20.04
C PRO A 24 10.11 0.35 19.74
N GLY A 25 9.76 1.39 18.99
CA GLY A 25 10.67 2.48 18.61
C GLY A 25 11.61 2.19 17.43
N MET A 26 11.59 0.97 16.86
CA MET A 26 12.24 0.71 15.58
C MET A 26 11.45 1.33 14.41
N LEU A 27 12.10 1.51 13.26
CA LEU A 27 11.47 1.86 12.00
C LEU A 27 11.67 0.73 10.99
N LEU A 28 10.58 0.13 10.52
CA LEU A 28 10.60 -0.85 9.43
C LEU A 28 10.38 -0.15 8.09
N LEU A 29 11.36 -0.30 7.20
CA LEU A 29 11.26 0.10 5.80
C LEU A 29 10.92 -1.12 4.95
N ALA A 30 9.83 -1.04 4.18
CA ALA A 30 9.39 -2.15 3.35
C ALA A 30 9.01 -1.71 1.93
N ASP A 31 9.24 -2.59 0.97
CA ASP A 31 9.00 -2.34 -0.45
C ASP A 31 7.62 -2.85 -0.93
N ARG A 32 7.28 -2.52 -2.17
CA ARG A 32 6.00 -2.68 -2.85
C ARG A 32 5.48 -4.11 -2.98
N ASP A 33 6.31 -5.13 -2.76
CA ASP A 33 5.94 -6.53 -3.01
C ASP A 33 5.64 -7.35 -1.74
N PHE A 34 5.68 -6.74 -0.56
CA PHE A 34 5.18 -7.36 0.66
C PHE A 34 3.64 -7.35 0.75
N ALA A 35 3.06 -8.32 1.48
CA ALA A 35 1.63 -8.41 1.80
C ALA A 35 1.15 -7.22 2.65
N GLY A 36 0.96 -6.07 1.99
CA GLY A 36 0.97 -4.76 2.62
C GLY A 36 -0.14 -4.46 3.62
N HIS A 37 -1.27 -5.18 3.63
CA HIS A 37 -2.33 -4.93 4.63
C HIS A 37 -2.16 -5.81 5.88
N GLU A 38 -2.05 -7.14 5.72
CA GLU A 38 -1.90 -8.06 6.86
C GLU A 38 -0.58 -7.85 7.59
N LEU A 39 0.53 -7.72 6.83
CA LEU A 39 1.84 -7.49 7.44
C LEU A 39 1.90 -6.14 8.15
N TRP A 40 1.11 -5.15 7.72
CA TRP A 40 1.07 -3.84 8.37
C TRP A 40 0.52 -3.93 9.78
N GLY A 41 -0.65 -4.54 9.94
CA GLY A 41 -1.23 -4.73 11.28
C GLY A 41 -0.31 -5.54 12.20
N LEU A 42 0.37 -6.57 11.66
CA LEU A 42 1.32 -7.37 12.43
C LEU A 42 2.54 -6.56 12.91
N VAL A 43 3.10 -5.72 12.04
CA VAL A 43 4.26 -4.88 12.40
C VAL A 43 3.85 -3.77 13.36
N GLU A 44 2.72 -3.11 13.12
CA GLU A 44 2.18 -2.07 14.00
C GLU A 44 1.97 -2.61 15.42
N ALA A 45 1.44 -3.84 15.55
CA ALA A 45 1.24 -4.49 16.85
C ALA A 45 2.54 -4.71 17.64
N THR A 46 3.72 -4.65 17.00
CA THR A 46 5.02 -4.71 17.70
C THR A 46 5.44 -3.38 18.33
N GLY A 47 4.70 -2.29 18.09
CA GLY A 47 5.09 -0.92 18.49
C GLY A 47 6.18 -0.30 17.60
N CYS A 48 6.50 -0.94 16.48
CA CYS A 48 7.43 -0.45 15.47
C CYS A 48 6.75 0.61 14.60
N HIS A 49 7.50 1.63 14.18
CA HIS A 49 7.09 2.58 13.15
C HIS A 49 7.26 1.96 11.76
N LEU A 50 6.45 2.40 10.79
CA LEU A 50 6.45 1.83 9.45
C LEU A 50 6.58 2.92 8.39
N ALA A 51 7.45 2.69 7.42
CA ALA A 51 7.47 3.46 6.18
C ALA A 51 7.55 2.49 4.99
N TRP A 52 6.52 2.55 4.15
CA TRP A 52 6.28 1.54 3.13
C TRP A 52 6.16 2.16 1.75
N ARG A 53 6.89 1.61 0.79
CA ARG A 53 6.67 1.96 -0.61
C ARG A 53 5.48 1.17 -1.13
N ILE A 54 4.39 1.86 -1.46
CA ILE A 54 3.18 1.24 -2.01
C ILE A 54 3.25 1.08 -3.55
N LYS A 55 2.49 0.13 -4.10
CA LYS A 55 2.33 0.00 -5.56
C LYS A 55 1.62 1.22 -6.13
N LYS A 56 2.06 1.70 -7.29
CA LYS A 56 1.50 2.90 -7.98
C LYS A 56 0.00 2.85 -8.29
N ASN A 57 -0.58 1.66 -8.32
CA ASN A 57 -2.00 1.43 -8.63
C ASN A 57 -2.87 1.33 -7.37
N LEU A 58 -2.28 1.40 -6.16
CA LEU A 58 -3.05 1.54 -4.93
C LEU A 58 -3.67 2.94 -4.91
N VAL A 59 -5.00 2.99 -4.78
CA VAL A 59 -5.74 4.25 -4.68
C VAL A 59 -5.95 4.54 -3.20
N LEU A 60 -5.39 5.65 -2.73
CA LEU A 60 -5.56 6.18 -1.37
C LEU A 60 -6.27 7.54 -1.44
N PRO A 61 -7.61 7.58 -1.29
CA PRO A 61 -8.33 8.84 -1.23
C PRO A 61 -7.87 9.67 -0.01
N PRO A 62 -7.49 10.95 -0.18
CA PRO A 62 -7.16 11.81 0.95
C PRO A 62 -8.36 12.00 1.87
N LEU A 63 -8.16 11.82 3.18
CA LEU A 63 -9.10 12.25 4.21
C LEU A 63 -8.88 13.72 4.55
N TRP A 64 -7.61 14.11 4.73
CA TRP A 64 -7.19 15.50 4.85
C TRP A 64 -5.77 15.68 4.31
N VAL A 65 -5.49 16.87 3.80
CA VAL A 65 -4.18 17.26 3.27
C VAL A 65 -3.48 18.12 4.32
N LEU A 66 -2.20 17.82 4.58
CA LEU A 66 -1.33 18.55 5.50
C LEU A 66 -0.70 19.77 4.80
N PRO A 67 -0.20 20.77 5.56
CA PRO A 67 0.36 22.00 4.98
C PRO A 67 1.54 21.79 4.01
N ASP A 68 2.27 20.69 4.17
CA ASP A 68 3.40 20.30 3.31
C ASP A 68 2.96 19.59 2.01
N GLY A 69 1.65 19.44 1.79
CA GLY A 69 1.07 18.76 0.64
C GLY A 69 0.98 17.24 0.77
N SER A 70 1.49 16.66 1.86
CA SER A 70 1.21 15.26 2.20
C SER A 70 -0.24 15.09 2.65
N TYR A 71 -0.74 13.86 2.76
CA TYR A 71 -2.13 13.62 3.17
C TYR A 71 -2.26 12.38 4.03
N VAL A 72 -3.29 12.39 4.88
CA VAL A 72 -3.70 11.21 5.63
C VAL A 72 -4.78 10.47 4.87
N SER A 73 -4.68 9.15 4.86
CA SER A 73 -5.65 8.25 4.25
C SER A 73 -5.80 7.00 5.09
N ILE A 74 -6.78 6.17 4.76
CA ILE A 74 -6.95 4.85 5.34
C ILE A 74 -6.36 3.86 4.36
N LEU A 75 -5.46 3.00 4.85
CA LEU A 75 -4.98 1.85 4.08
C LEU A 75 -6.17 0.89 3.87
N PRO A 76 -6.66 0.70 2.64
CA PRO A 76 -7.83 -0.14 2.41
C PRO A 76 -7.45 -1.61 2.54
N THR A 77 -8.43 -2.45 2.88
CA THR A 77 -8.27 -3.89 2.67
C THR A 77 -8.05 -4.21 1.18
N PRO A 78 -7.45 -5.36 0.82
CA PRO A 78 -7.22 -5.70 -0.59
C PRO A 78 -8.48 -5.64 -1.46
N ALA A 79 -9.63 -6.07 -0.94
CA ALA A 79 -10.92 -6.03 -1.65
C ALA A 79 -11.40 -4.59 -1.89
N GLU A 80 -11.23 -3.71 -0.91
CA GLU A 80 -11.59 -2.30 -1.02
C GLU A 80 -10.67 -1.55 -1.97
N GLY A 81 -9.37 -1.83 -1.93
CA GLY A 81 -8.41 -1.28 -2.89
C GLY A 81 -8.78 -1.61 -4.34
N GLN A 82 -9.18 -2.86 -4.62
CA GLN A 82 -9.67 -3.24 -5.95
C GLN A 82 -10.93 -2.49 -6.36
N ARG A 83 -11.89 -2.32 -5.45
CA ARG A 83 -13.13 -1.56 -5.70
C ARG A 83 -12.84 -0.09 -5.99
N LEU A 84 -11.94 0.53 -5.22
CA LEU A 84 -11.52 1.92 -5.40
C LEU A 84 -10.76 2.12 -6.71
N ALA A 85 -9.89 1.18 -7.09
CA ALA A 85 -9.18 1.20 -8.36
C ALA A 85 -10.17 1.17 -9.55
N ARG A 86 -11.16 0.28 -9.52
CA ARG A 86 -12.21 0.21 -10.56
C ARG A 86 -13.00 1.52 -10.67
N ARG A 87 -13.45 2.08 -9.54
CA ARG A 87 -14.15 3.38 -9.52
C ARG A 87 -13.27 4.52 -10.07
N SER A 88 -11.98 4.50 -9.75
CA SER A 88 -11.04 5.54 -10.16
C SER A 88 -10.79 5.52 -11.67
N VAL A 89 -10.67 4.34 -12.27
CA VAL A 89 -10.59 4.17 -13.73
C VAL A 89 -11.84 4.73 -14.41
N SER A 90 -13.03 4.39 -13.92
CA SER A 90 -14.30 4.95 -14.44
C SER A 90 -14.38 6.47 -14.29
N SER A 91 -13.87 7.02 -13.17
CA SER A 91 -13.88 8.48 -12.93
C SER A 91 -12.86 9.25 -13.77
N ARG A 92 -11.70 8.66 -14.12
CA ARG A 92 -10.74 9.27 -15.05
C ARG A 92 -11.29 9.33 -16.47
N ALA A 93 -11.93 8.25 -16.93
CA ALA A 93 -12.62 8.23 -18.22
C ALA A 93 -13.69 9.33 -18.31
N ASN A 94 -14.40 9.61 -17.21
CA ASN A 94 -15.44 10.63 -17.16
C ASN A 94 -14.90 12.07 -16.97
N ARG A 95 -13.71 12.24 -16.36
CA ARG A 95 -13.05 13.54 -16.22
C ARG A 95 -12.50 14.06 -17.55
N GLN A 96 -12.14 13.17 -18.47
CA GLN A 96 -11.61 13.53 -19.79
C GLN A 96 -12.70 14.09 -20.74
N LEU A 97 -13.98 13.88 -20.44
CA LEU A 97 -15.12 14.37 -21.23
C LEU A 97 -15.64 15.74 -20.79
N ARG A 98 -15.05 16.36 -19.75
CA ARG A 98 -15.66 17.52 -19.08
C ARG A 98 -14.75 18.74 -18.88
N ILE A 99 -13.58 18.75 -19.50
CA ILE A 99 -12.64 19.89 -19.43
C ILE A 99 -12.13 20.28 -20.82
N TRP A 100 -12.91 21.10 -21.51
CA TRP A 100 -12.42 22.12 -22.45
C TRP A 100 -13.39 23.30 -22.39
N PRO A 101 -12.99 24.47 -21.87
CA PRO A 101 -13.49 25.74 -22.34
C PRO A 101 -12.60 26.27 -23.47
N SER A 102 -13.24 26.97 -24.40
CA SER A 102 -12.71 27.68 -25.56
C SER A 102 -11.58 28.66 -25.25
#